data_AF-A0A0F9QIE9-F1
#
_entry.id   AF-A0A0F9QIE9-F1
#
_cell.length_a   1.000
_cell.length_b   1.000
_cell.length_c   1.000
_cell.angle_alpha   90.00
_cell.angle_beta   90.00
_cell.angle_gamma   90.00
#
_symmetry.space_group_name_H-M   'P 1'
#
loop_
_entity.id
_entity.type
_entity.pdbx_description
1 polymer ?
#
loop_
_entity_poly.entity_id
_entity_poly.type
_entity_poly.pdbx_seq_one_letter_code
_entity_poly.pdbx_strand_id
1 'polypeptide(L)'
;MSTKSSQTKAGKLLSKFVRQISEEETECLLGEDGNDRMVTKAEALARIMWDAALGKDIKETDEQGAAVTIRRRPDKGMMALLYDRMEGKSPIAITESDETLTVAERVTEQGKLRINQILKNKNDH
;
A
#
# COMPACT_ATOMS: atom_id res chain seq x y z
N MET A 1 -0.21 -26.45 -21.87
CA MET A 1 -1.40 -25.94 -21.14
C MET A 1 -1.17 -24.46 -20.82
N SER A 2 -2.11 -23.57 -21.18
CA SER A 2 -1.92 -22.11 -21.22
C SER A 2 -1.91 -21.47 -19.83
N THR A 3 -0.70 -21.22 -19.30
CA THR A 3 -0.40 -20.57 -18.01
C THR A 3 -0.91 -19.12 -17.94
N LYS A 4 -0.98 -18.42 -19.07
CA LYS A 4 -1.51 -17.05 -19.16
C LYS A 4 -2.95 -16.93 -18.67
N SER A 5 -3.80 -17.94 -18.96
CA SER A 5 -5.22 -17.91 -18.54
C SER A 5 -5.41 -18.03 -17.02
N SER A 6 -4.49 -18.73 -16.33
CA SER A 6 -4.53 -18.90 -14.88
C SER A 6 -4.11 -17.61 -14.16
N GLN A 7 -3.05 -16.95 -14.66
CA GLN A 7 -2.58 -15.66 -14.14
C GLN A 7 -3.65 -14.57 -14.22
N THR A 8 -4.37 -14.47 -15.34
CA THR A 8 -5.45 -13.48 -15.48
C THR A 8 -6.61 -13.74 -14.50
N LYS A 9 -6.96 -15.01 -14.24
CA LYS A 9 -7.99 -15.36 -13.26
C LYS A 9 -7.56 -15.03 -11.83
N ALA A 10 -6.32 -15.33 -11.47
CA ALA A 10 -5.75 -14.99 -10.17
C ALA A 10 -5.73 -13.46 -9.94
N GLY A 11 -5.34 -12.68 -10.96
CA GLY A 11 -5.36 -11.21 -10.87
C GLY A 11 -6.77 -10.64 -10.64
N LYS A 12 -7.79 -11.20 -11.29
CA LYS A 12 -9.19 -10.80 -11.08
C LYS A 12 -9.67 -11.12 -9.65
N LEU A 13 -9.32 -12.29 -9.13
CA LEU A 13 -9.67 -12.67 -7.76
C LEU A 13 -8.98 -11.78 -6.72
N LEU A 14 -7.69 -11.50 -6.91
CA LEU A 14 -6.96 -10.59 -6.02
C LEU A 14 -7.57 -9.19 -6.05
N SER A 15 -7.87 -8.67 -7.24
CA SER A 15 -8.52 -7.35 -7.38
C SER A 15 -9.88 -7.30 -6.68
N LYS A 16 -10.65 -8.40 -6.74
CA LYS A 16 -11.91 -8.53 -6.01
C LYS A 16 -11.69 -8.47 -4.50
N PHE A 17 -10.74 -9.24 -3.96
CA PHE A 17 -10.48 -9.25 -2.52
C PHE A 17 -9.95 -7.90 -2.03
N VAL A 18 -9.04 -7.27 -2.77
CA VAL A 18 -8.54 -5.93 -2.44
C VAL A 18 -9.69 -4.92 -2.42
N ARG A 19 -10.61 -4.97 -3.40
CA ARG A 19 -11.79 -4.11 -3.40
C ARG A 19 -12.67 -4.35 -2.17
N GLN A 20 -12.96 -5.61 -1.85
CA GLN A 20 -13.78 -5.96 -0.69
C GLN A 20 -13.15 -5.43 0.61
N ILE A 21 -11.87 -5.67 0.82
CA ILE A 21 -11.14 -5.16 1.99
C ILE A 21 -11.17 -3.63 2.03
N SER A 22 -11.04 -2.97 0.87
CA SER A 22 -11.04 -1.50 0.81
C SER A 22 -12.37 -0.87 1.20
N GLU A 23 -13.48 -1.60 1.04
CA GLU A 23 -14.85 -1.18 1.38
C GLU A 23 -15.21 -1.42 2.85
N GLU A 24 -14.44 -2.23 3.58
CA GLU A 24 -14.66 -2.48 5.01
C GLU A 24 -14.48 -1.22 5.84
N GLU A 25 -15.37 -0.99 6.80
CA GLU A 25 -15.25 0.08 7.78
C GLU A 25 -14.15 -0.23 8.80
N THR A 26 -13.41 0.79 9.26
CA THR A 26 -12.28 0.58 10.17
C THR A 26 -12.21 1.56 11.34
N GLU A 27 -12.34 2.86 11.09
CA GLU A 27 -12.11 3.89 12.11
C GLU A 27 -13.24 4.91 12.09
N CYS A 28 -13.48 5.53 13.24
CA CYS A 28 -14.46 6.57 13.39
C CYS A 28 -13.76 7.93 13.29
N LEU A 29 -14.20 8.77 12.36
CA LEU A 29 -13.70 10.12 12.20
C LEU A 29 -14.84 11.11 12.41
N LEU A 30 -14.52 12.24 13.03
CA LEU A 30 -15.44 13.36 13.11
C LEU A 30 -15.64 13.92 11.69
N GLY A 31 -16.87 13.81 11.18
CA GLY A 31 -17.25 14.39 9.90
C GLY A 31 -17.24 15.92 9.92
N GLU A 32 -17.23 16.53 8.74
CA GLU A 32 -17.28 18.00 8.61
C GLU A 32 -18.55 18.60 9.22
N ASP A 33 -19.63 17.82 9.27
CA ASP A 33 -20.92 18.19 9.89
C ASP A 33 -20.91 18.04 11.43
N GLY A 34 -19.77 17.71 12.03
CA GLY A 34 -19.63 17.50 13.48
C GLY A 34 -20.20 16.18 13.99
N ASN A 35 -20.64 15.30 13.10
CA ASN A 35 -21.10 13.95 13.44
C ASN A 35 -20.01 12.92 13.19
N ASP A 36 -19.87 12.00 14.13
CA ASP A 36 -18.99 10.84 14.01
C ASP A 36 -19.45 9.94 12.86
N ARG A 37 -18.53 9.63 11.94
CA ARG A 37 -18.77 8.70 10.84
C ARG A 37 -17.71 7.62 10.79
N MET A 38 -18.16 6.39 10.55
CA MET A 38 -17.26 5.30 10.21
C MET A 38 -16.70 5.56 8.81
N VAL A 39 -15.40 5.35 8.65
CA VAL A 39 -14.73 5.46 7.36
C VAL A 39 -14.22 4.10 6.90
N THR A 40 -14.18 3.93 5.58
CA THR A 40 -13.68 2.71 4.96
C THR A 40 -12.15 2.64 5.06
N LYS A 41 -11.59 1.44 4.96
CA LYS A 41 -10.14 1.22 4.90
C LYS A 41 -9.50 1.96 3.73
N ALA A 42 -10.22 2.10 2.60
CA ALA A 42 -9.77 2.91 1.48
C ALA A 42 -9.57 4.39 1.88
N GLU A 43 -10.54 4.95 2.59
CA GLU A 43 -10.47 6.34 3.04
C GLU A 43 -9.37 6.54 4.09
N ALA A 44 -9.31 5.66 5.09
CA ALA A 44 -8.26 5.65 6.11
C ALA A 44 -6.87 5.62 5.48
N LEU A 45 -6.65 4.73 4.49
CA LEU A 45 -5.40 4.64 3.75
C LEU A 45 -5.09 5.93 2.98
N ALA A 46 -6.08 6.53 2.31
CA ALA A 46 -5.90 7.77 1.57
C ALA A 46 -5.45 8.92 2.50
N ARG A 47 -6.02 9.00 3.71
CA ARG A 47 -5.61 9.98 4.73
C ARG A 47 -4.17 9.77 5.20
N ILE A 48 -3.77 8.52 5.45
CA ILE A 48 -2.39 8.18 5.80
C ILE A 48 -1.41 8.58 4.68
N MET A 49 -1.77 8.32 3.42
CA MET A 49 -0.95 8.72 2.27
C MET A 49 -0.80 10.24 2.20
N TRP A 50 -1.86 10.98 2.51
CA TRP A 50 -1.83 12.44 2.55
C TRP A 50 -0.93 12.97 3.68
N ASP A 51 -1.06 12.41 4.87
CA ASP A 51 -0.20 12.75 6.02
C ASP A 51 1.28 12.46 5.70
N ALA A 52 1.57 11.35 5.02
CA ALA A 52 2.92 11.01 4.56
C ALA A 52 3.44 12.00 3.50
N ALA A 53 2.61 12.38 2.53
CA ALA A 53 2.95 13.36 1.51
C ALA A 53 3.29 14.74 2.11
N LEU A 54 2.59 15.14 3.17
CA LEU A 54 2.85 16.39 3.89
C LEU A 54 4.04 16.30 4.86
N GLY A 55 4.52 15.10 5.17
CA GLY A 55 5.59 14.90 6.16
C GLY A 55 5.10 15.20 7.58
N LYS A 56 3.85 14.85 7.88
CA LYS A 56 3.27 15.10 9.20
C LYS A 56 4.02 14.34 10.28
N ASP A 57 4.29 15.03 11.38
CA ASP A 57 4.93 14.45 12.55
C ASP A 57 4.03 13.41 13.20
N ILE A 58 4.60 12.27 13.57
CA ILE A 58 3.88 11.21 14.25
C ILE A 58 4.32 11.19 15.70
N LYS A 59 3.36 11.11 16.61
CA LYS A 59 3.62 10.84 18.01
C LYS A 59 3.60 9.33 18.20
N GLU A 60 4.77 8.76 18.46
CA GLU A 60 4.91 7.36 18.85
C GLU A 60 5.23 7.28 20.33
N THR A 61 4.82 6.21 20.98
CA THR A 61 5.21 5.92 22.36
C THR A 61 6.43 5.02 22.32
N ASP A 62 7.54 5.49 22.90
CA ASP A 62 8.77 4.72 23.03
C ASP A 62 8.57 3.49 23.93
N GLU A 63 9.50 2.53 23.91
CA GLU A 63 9.49 1.29 24.72
C GLU A 63 9.42 1.59 26.23
N GLN A 64 9.74 2.82 26.64
CA GLN A 64 9.72 3.32 28.00
C GLN A 64 8.45 4.11 28.35
N GLY A 65 7.47 4.16 27.45
CA GLY A 65 6.19 4.85 27.67
C GLY A 65 6.22 6.37 27.42
N ALA A 66 7.35 6.92 26.97
CA ALA A 66 7.49 8.35 26.66
C ALA A 66 6.96 8.67 25.25
N ALA A 67 6.19 9.75 25.12
CA ALA A 67 5.71 10.21 23.82
C ALA A 67 6.85 10.90 23.05
N VAL A 68 7.32 10.27 21.99
CA VAL A 68 8.35 10.81 21.09
C VAL A 68 7.69 11.32 19.82
N THR A 69 8.02 12.55 19.43
CA THR A 69 7.56 13.13 18.16
C THR A 69 8.59 12.84 17.08
N ILE A 70 8.24 11.97 16.14
CA ILE A 70 9.08 11.62 15.00
C ILE A 70 8.77 12.58 13.86
N ARG A 71 9.75 13.42 13.54
CA ARG A 71 9.64 14.36 12.42
C ARG A 71 9.84 13.65 11.10
N ARG A 72 8.79 13.56 10.28
CA ARG A 72 8.90 12.95 8.95
C ARG A 72 9.19 14.02 7.90
N ARG A 73 9.99 13.66 6.90
CA ARG A 73 10.12 14.49 5.70
C ARG A 73 8.94 14.19 4.76
N PRO A 74 8.45 15.19 4.02
CA PRO A 74 7.47 14.98 2.96
C PRO A 74 7.90 13.86 1.99
N ASP A 75 7.04 12.87 1.80
CA ASP A 75 7.30 11.76 0.89
C ASP A 75 6.97 12.17 -0.56
N LYS A 76 8.03 12.31 -1.39
CA LYS A 76 7.91 12.69 -2.81
C LYS A 76 7.17 11.66 -3.66
N GLY A 77 7.28 10.38 -3.32
CA GLY A 77 6.56 9.31 -4.02
C GLY A 77 5.06 9.38 -3.75
N MET A 78 4.67 9.62 -2.49
CA MET A 78 3.26 9.82 -2.13
C MET A 78 2.70 11.10 -2.73
N MET A 79 3.47 12.20 -2.72
CA MET A 79 3.08 13.43 -3.43
C MET A 79 2.80 13.17 -4.91
N ALA A 80 3.73 12.53 -5.63
CA ALA A 80 3.57 12.23 -7.06
C ALA A 80 2.34 11.35 -7.32
N LEU A 81 2.17 10.29 -6.52
CA LEU A 81 1.03 9.38 -6.65
C LEU A 81 -0.32 10.10 -6.41
N LEU A 82 -0.39 11.01 -5.44
CA LEU A 82 -1.60 11.80 -5.18
C LEU A 82 -1.88 12.78 -6.33
N TYR A 83 -0.86 13.46 -6.86
CA TYR A 83 -1.01 14.33 -8.03
C TYR A 83 -1.53 13.57 -9.25
N ASP A 84 -0.95 12.40 -9.55
CA ASP A 84 -1.43 11.56 -10.64
C ASP A 84 -2.92 11.23 -10.48
N ARG A 85 -3.36 10.86 -9.27
CA ARG A 85 -4.78 10.55 -9.02
C ARG A 85 -5.69 11.76 -9.10
N MET A 86 -5.28 12.92 -8.62
CA MET A 86 -6.06 14.17 -8.74
C MET A 86 -6.22 14.62 -10.19
N GLU A 87 -5.18 14.43 -11.01
CA GLU A 87 -5.21 14.76 -12.44
C GLU A 87 -5.95 13.71 -13.29
N GLY A 88 -6.52 12.67 -12.65
CA GLY A 88 -7.16 11.56 -13.36
C GLY A 88 -6.18 10.69 -14.15
N LYS A 89 -4.88 10.87 -13.94
CA LYS A 89 -3.85 9.98 -14.47
C LYS A 89 -3.91 8.68 -13.68
N SER A 90 -4.42 7.64 -14.31
CA SER A 90 -4.09 6.29 -13.84
C SER A 90 -2.56 6.20 -13.83
N PRO A 91 -1.92 5.62 -12.78
CA PRO A 91 -0.52 5.25 -12.90
C PRO A 91 -0.41 4.51 -14.21
N ILE A 92 0.56 4.90 -15.02
CA ILE A 92 0.89 4.17 -16.24
C ILE A 92 1.04 2.73 -15.77
N ALA A 93 0.06 1.88 -16.10
CA ALA A 93 0.25 0.45 -16.04
C ALA A 93 1.44 0.26 -16.94
N ILE A 94 2.61 0.01 -16.32
CA ILE A 94 3.93 0.09 -16.95
C ILE A 94 3.76 -0.41 -18.38
N THR A 95 3.72 0.51 -19.34
CA THR A 95 3.42 0.17 -20.71
C THR A 95 4.62 -0.65 -21.16
N GLU A 96 4.35 -1.92 -21.50
CA GLU A 96 5.28 -2.98 -21.92
C GLU A 96 6.16 -2.55 -23.11
N SER A 97 7.00 -1.55 -22.93
CA SER A 97 7.96 -1.07 -23.93
C SER A 97 9.35 -0.84 -23.37
N ASP A 98 9.56 -1.04 -22.06
CA ASP A 98 10.88 -1.29 -21.51
C ASP A 98 10.77 -2.40 -20.45
N GLU A 99 11.27 -3.59 -20.82
CA GLU A 99 11.70 -4.74 -20.01
C GLU A 99 11.25 -4.84 -18.53
N THR A 100 9.95 -4.76 -18.23
CA THR A 100 9.47 -4.96 -16.86
C THR A 100 8.64 -6.23 -16.71
N LEU A 101 9.24 -7.19 -15.99
CA LEU A 101 8.57 -8.28 -15.29
C LEU A 101 7.19 -7.83 -14.79
N THR A 102 6.16 -8.54 -15.21
CA THR A 102 4.75 -8.32 -14.86
C THR A 102 4.58 -8.26 -13.34
N VAL A 103 3.55 -7.58 -12.84
CA VAL A 103 3.27 -7.48 -11.38
C VAL A 103 3.21 -8.86 -10.72
N ALA A 104 2.72 -9.88 -11.42
CA ALA A 104 2.72 -11.26 -10.97
C ALA A 104 4.14 -11.85 -10.84
N GLU A 105 5.03 -11.55 -11.78
CA GLU A 105 6.44 -11.93 -11.73
C GLU A 105 7.17 -11.18 -10.61
N ARG A 106 6.87 -9.90 -10.37
CA ARG A 106 7.42 -9.17 -9.22
C ARG A 106 6.99 -9.76 -7.89
N VAL A 107 5.72 -10.16 -7.73
CA VAL A 107 5.24 -10.87 -6.53
C VAL A 107 5.91 -12.23 -6.38
N THR A 108 6.13 -12.94 -7.49
CA THR A 108 6.85 -14.23 -7.50
C THR A 108 8.32 -14.07 -7.12
N GLU A 109 9.01 -13.06 -7.66
CA GLU A 109 10.40 -12.74 -7.32
C GLU A 109 10.53 -12.28 -5.87
N GLN A 110 9.62 -11.44 -5.38
CA GLN A 110 9.57 -11.07 -3.96
C GLN A 110 9.31 -12.29 -3.05
N GLY A 111 8.46 -13.22 -3.49
CA GLY A 111 8.23 -14.49 -2.80
C GLY A 111 9.49 -15.37 -2.74
N LYS A 112 10.20 -15.51 -3.87
CA LYS A 112 11.47 -16.24 -3.94
C LYS A 112 12.55 -15.61 -3.06
N LEU A 113 12.65 -14.28 -3.07
CA LEU A 113 13.60 -13.54 -2.23
C LEU A 113 13.33 -13.77 -0.75
N ARG A 114 12.07 -13.74 -0.32
CA ARG A 114 11.68 -14.04 1.08
C ARG A 114 11.99 -15.48 1.48
N ILE A 115 11.68 -16.45 0.62
CA ILE A 115 11.98 -17.87 0.87
C ILE A 115 13.49 -18.11 0.96
N ASN A 116 14.27 -17.48 0.08
CA ASN A 116 15.73 -17.58 0.10
C ASN A 116 16.36 -16.93 1.34
N GLN A 117 15.77 -15.84 1.85
CA GLN A 117 16.20 -15.25 3.12
C GLN A 117 15.89 -16.15 4.32
N ILE A 118 14.73 -16.81 4.33
CA ILE A 118 14.36 -17.79 5.37
C ILE A 118 15.30 -19.00 5.34
N LEU A 119 15.65 -19.49 4.15
CA LEU A 119 16.59 -20.61 3.98
C LEU A 119 18.02 -20.25 4.42
N LYS A 120 18.48 -19.03 4.13
CA LYS A 120 19.79 -18.55 4.62
C LYS A 120 19.82 -18.43 6.15
N ASN A 121 18.77 -17.88 6.76
CA ASN A 121 18.66 -17.78 8.22
C ASN A 121 18.54 -19.15 8.92
N LYS A 122 18.17 -20.22 8.20
CA LYS A 122 18.08 -21.58 8.75
C LYS A 122 19.40 -22.35 8.69
N ASN A 123 20.37 -21.89 7.88
CA ASN A 123 21.69 -22.51 7.73
C ASN A 123 22.77 -21.89 8.65
N ASP A 124 22.44 -20.86 9.43
CA ASP A 124 23.34 -20.20 10.39
C ASP A 124 23.08 -20.66 11.86
N HIS A 125 22.54 -21.87 12.05
CA HIS A 125 22.40 -22.54 13.34
C HIS A 125 23.00 -23.95 13.31
#